data_AF-A0A8S1JUC3-F1
#
_entry.id   AF-A0A8S1JUC3-F1
#
_cell.length_a   1.000
_cell.length_b   1.000
_cell.length_c   1.000
_cell.angle_alpha   90.00
_cell.angle_beta   90.00
_cell.angle_gamma   90.00
#
_symmetry.space_group_name_H-M   'P 1'
#
loop_
_entity.id
_entity.type
_entity.pdbx_description
1 polymer ?
#
loop_
_entity_poly.entity_id
_entity_poly.type
_entity_poly.pdbx_seq_one_letter_code
_entity_poly.pdbx_strand_id
1 'polypeptide(L)'
;MNDIPAPSLVKYSNPILIPNSQKKQVKQSPPNNTEDILNAILLPREFNHQKNQLQIQCVSPSPSIKQDVLELQDKLDKWLSQRLARETGLCPIREELYSQCFDE
;
A
#
# COMPACT_ATOMS: atom_id res chain seq x y z
N MET A 1 19.21 -10.06 2.11
CA MET A 1 18.54 -8.75 2.13
C MET A 1 17.12 -8.98 2.61
N ASN A 2 16.71 -8.34 3.70
CA ASN A 2 15.29 -8.31 4.07
C ASN A 2 14.66 -7.16 3.27
N ASP A 3 13.88 -7.49 2.24
CA ASP A 3 13.07 -6.52 1.52
C ASP A 3 11.90 -6.13 2.43
N ILE A 4 12.10 -5.09 3.24
CA ILE A 4 11.02 -4.53 4.05
C ILE A 4 10.23 -3.59 3.14
N PRO A 5 8.90 -3.74 3.08
CA PRO A 5 8.09 -2.86 2.27
C PRO A 5 8.26 -1.39 2.70
N ALA A 6 8.63 -0.52 1.75
CA ALA A 6 8.62 0.94 1.89
C ALA A 6 7.32 1.42 2.55
N PRO A 7 7.39 2.44 3.44
CA PRO A 7 6.22 2.96 4.12
C PRO A 7 5.22 3.49 3.08
N SER A 8 3.95 3.13 3.25
CA SER A 8 2.85 3.58 2.39
C SER A 8 1.75 4.15 3.26
N LEU A 9 1.07 5.16 2.74
CA LEU A 9 -0.08 5.79 3.39
C LEU A 9 -1.35 4.92 3.26
N VAL A 10 -1.38 4.01 2.28
CA VAL A 10 -2.48 3.05 2.06
C VAL A 10 -2.45 1.98 3.14
N LYS A 11 -3.64 1.62 3.65
CA LYS A 11 -3.80 0.54 4.63
C LYS A 11 -3.72 -0.82 3.95
N TYR A 12 -2.67 -1.56 4.28
CA TYR A 12 -2.52 -2.94 3.86
C TYR A 12 -2.97 -3.91 4.96
N SER A 13 -3.50 -5.07 4.53
CA SER A 13 -3.81 -6.18 5.43
C SER A 13 -2.54 -6.90 5.91
N ASN A 14 -2.72 -7.77 6.90
CA ASN A 14 -1.63 -8.61 7.41
C ASN A 14 -1.09 -9.51 6.27
N PRO A 15 0.24 -9.63 6.13
CA PRO A 15 0.84 -10.41 5.04
C PRO A 15 0.51 -11.89 5.16
N ILE A 16 0.17 -12.50 4.03
CA ILE A 16 -0.12 -13.94 3.93
C ILE A 16 1.14 -14.65 3.45
N LEU A 17 1.53 -15.71 4.16
CA LEU A 17 2.66 -16.58 3.82
C LEU A 17 2.27 -17.55 2.70
N ILE A 18 2.99 -17.52 1.58
CA ILE A 18 2.77 -18.45 0.47
C ILE A 18 3.96 -19.40 0.37
N PRO A 19 3.75 -20.72 0.51
CA PRO A 19 4.77 -21.70 0.19
C PRO A 19 5.12 -21.63 -1.31
N ASN A 20 6.41 -21.69 -1.65
CA ASN A 20 6.95 -21.56 -3.03
C ASN A 20 6.32 -22.50 -4.09
N SER A 21 5.52 -23.49 -3.69
CA SER A 21 4.83 -24.43 -4.60
C SER A 21 3.52 -23.90 -5.18
N GLN A 22 3.04 -22.73 -4.75
CA GLN A 22 1.79 -22.14 -5.26
C GLN A 22 2.01 -20.70 -5.72
N LYS A 23 2.81 -20.51 -6.77
CA LYS A 23 2.67 -19.33 -7.63
C LYS A 23 1.30 -19.41 -8.32
N LYS A 24 0.22 -19.13 -7.57
CA LYS A 24 -1.08 -18.84 -8.17
C LYS A 24 -0.89 -17.50 -8.86
N GLN A 25 -0.70 -17.57 -10.18
CA GLN A 25 -1.01 -16.45 -11.04
C GLN A 25 -2.36 -15.89 -10.60
N VAL A 26 -2.38 -14.62 -10.24
CA VAL A 26 -3.61 -13.86 -10.01
C VAL A 26 -4.34 -13.88 -11.34
N LYS A 27 -5.20 -14.89 -11.53
CA LYS A 27 -6.02 -15.04 -12.72
C LYS A 27 -7.03 -13.92 -12.69
N GLN A 28 -7.07 -13.14 -13.77
CA GLN A 28 -8.13 -12.21 -14.12
C GLN A 28 -9.44 -13.00 -14.26
N SER A 29 -10.15 -13.22 -13.16
CA SER A 29 -11.57 -13.61 -13.17
C SER A 29 -12.41 -12.35 -13.01
N PRO A 30 -13.63 -12.29 -13.57
CA PRO A 30 -14.48 -11.11 -13.47
C PRO A 30 -14.69 -10.73 -11.99
N PRO A 31 -14.60 -9.44 -11.64
CA PRO A 31 -14.51 -9.00 -10.25
C PRO A 31 -15.86 -9.12 -9.55
N ASN A 32 -16.11 -10.27 -8.91
CA ASN A 32 -17.31 -10.46 -8.10
C ASN A 32 -17.12 -9.96 -6.64
N ASN A 33 -15.88 -9.64 -6.22
CA ASN A 33 -15.55 -9.26 -4.85
C ASN A 33 -14.72 -7.97 -4.79
N THR A 34 -14.95 -7.13 -3.78
CA THR A 34 -14.23 -5.86 -3.54
C THR A 34 -12.71 -6.05 -3.51
N GLU A 35 -12.23 -7.19 -3.00
CA GLU A 35 -10.80 -7.53 -2.96
C GLU A 35 -10.19 -7.66 -4.37
N ASP A 36 -10.94 -8.22 -5.33
CA ASP A 36 -10.48 -8.39 -6.71
C ASP A 36 -10.37 -7.03 -7.43
N ILE A 37 -11.34 -6.14 -7.18
CA ILE A 37 -11.30 -4.74 -7.63
C ILE A 37 -10.09 -4.01 -7.03
N LEU A 38 -9.86 -4.15 -5.71
CA LEU A 38 -8.73 -3.51 -5.04
C LEU A 38 -7.39 -4.03 -5.55
N ASN A 39 -7.27 -5.33 -5.82
CA ASN A 39 -6.07 -5.93 -6.41
C ASN A 39 -5.86 -5.53 -7.88
N ALA A 40 -6.93 -5.19 -8.59
CA ALA A 40 -6.86 -4.67 -9.96
C ALA A 40 -6.40 -3.21 -10.01
N ILE A 41 -6.75 -2.40 -8.99
CA ILE A 41 -6.33 -0.99 -8.91
C ILE A 41 -4.91 -0.87 -8.35
N LEU A 42 -4.58 -1.64 -7.30
CA LEU A 42 -3.24 -1.68 -6.73
C LEU A 42 -2.72 -3.12 -6.74
N LEU A 43 -1.60 -3.31 -7.42
CA LEU A 43 -0.94 -4.61 -7.44
C LEU A 43 -0.53 -5.02 -6.02
N PRO A 44 -0.81 -6.27 -5.61
CA PRO A 44 -0.44 -6.76 -4.30
C PRO A 44 1.08 -6.78 -4.16
N ARG A 45 1.58 -6.38 -2.99
CA ARG A 45 3.01 -6.27 -2.75
C ARG A 45 3.59 -7.61 -2.33
N GLU A 46 4.61 -8.09 -3.02
CA GLU A 46 5.37 -9.28 -2.64
C GLU A 46 6.69 -8.90 -1.97
N PHE A 47 7.03 -9.54 -0.86
CA PHE A 47 8.32 -9.35 -0.19
C PHE A 47 8.79 -10.61 0.54
N ASN A 48 10.10 -10.74 0.72
CA ASN A 48 10.72 -11.91 1.35
C ASN A 48 11.05 -11.61 2.81
N HIS A 49 10.22 -12.11 3.73
CA HIS A 49 10.45 -11.99 5.16
C HIS A 49 11.16 -13.25 5.67
N GLN A 50 12.47 -13.17 5.93
CA GLN A 50 13.37 -14.19 6.51
C GLN A 50 13.11 -15.68 6.14
N LYS A 51 14.13 -16.34 5.55
CA LYS A 51 14.13 -17.77 5.13
C LYS A 51 13.17 -18.09 3.98
N ASN A 52 13.39 -17.47 2.81
CA ASN A 52 12.81 -17.91 1.52
C ASN A 52 11.27 -18.06 1.51
N GLN A 53 10.59 -17.35 2.41
CA GLN A 53 9.14 -17.31 2.54
C GLN A 53 8.65 -16.05 1.86
N LEU A 54 7.97 -16.24 0.73
CA LEU A 54 7.32 -15.16 0.00
C LEU A 54 6.05 -14.77 0.76
N GLN A 55 5.99 -13.51 1.18
CA GLN A 55 4.80 -12.91 1.77
C GLN A 55 4.16 -12.00 0.74
N ILE A 56 2.85 -12.13 0.57
CA ILE A 56 2.06 -11.20 -0.23
C ILE A 56 1.17 -10.39 0.70
N GLN A 57 1.15 -9.09 0.45
CA GLN A 57 0.36 -8.12 1.18
C GLN A 57 -0.58 -7.39 0.22
N CYS A 58 -1.88 -7.58 0.43
CA CYS A 58 -2.94 -6.92 -0.32
C CYS A 58 -3.49 -5.70 0.43
N VAL A 59 -4.18 -4.82 -0.29
CA VAL A 59 -4.86 -3.65 0.28
C VAL A 59 -6.04 -4.12 1.13
N SER A 60 -6.29 -3.45 2.26
CA SER A 60 -7.41 -3.80 3.13
C SER A 60 -8.75 -3.49 2.46
N PRO A 61 -9.69 -4.46 2.37
CA PRO A 61 -11.05 -4.23 1.86
C PRO A 61 -11.98 -3.63 2.93
N SER A 62 -11.48 -3.35 4.13
CA SER A 62 -12.28 -2.78 5.21
C SER A 62 -12.73 -1.37 4.84
N PRO A 63 -14.02 -1.02 5.00
CA PRO A 63 -14.49 0.32 4.68
C PRO A 63 -13.79 1.35 5.58
N SER A 64 -13.24 2.41 4.98
CA SER A 64 -12.63 3.50 5.73
C SER A 64 -13.68 4.27 6.54
N ILE A 65 -13.36 4.55 7.79
CA ILE A 65 -14.18 5.36 8.72
C ILE A 65 -13.65 6.80 8.69
N LYS A 66 -14.44 7.80 9.10
CA LYS A 66 -13.96 9.19 9.26
C LYS A 66 -12.64 9.32 10.03
N GLN A 67 -12.46 8.48 11.05
CA GLN A 67 -11.21 8.43 11.84
C GLN A 67 -10.00 8.00 11.01
N ASP A 68 -10.21 7.13 10.02
CA ASP A 68 -9.20 6.65 9.09
C ASP A 68 -8.61 7.79 8.27
N VAL A 69 -9.49 8.67 7.77
CA VAL A 69 -9.14 9.86 7.00
C VAL A 69 -8.38 10.87 7.85
N LEU A 70 -8.78 11.06 9.11
CA LEU A 70 -8.07 11.95 10.03
C LEU A 70 -6.65 11.42 10.33
N GLU A 71 -6.50 10.12 10.54
CA GLU A 71 -5.18 9.50 10.73
C GLU A 71 -4.31 9.61 9.47
N LEU A 72 -4.90 9.48 8.28
CA LEU A 72 -4.23 9.65 7.01
C LEU A 72 -3.66 11.07 6.86
N GLN A 73 -4.49 12.07 7.15
CA GLN A 73 -4.12 13.48 7.11
C GLN A 73 -2.96 13.77 8.09
N ASP A 74 -3.06 13.30 9.35
CA ASP A 74 -2.01 13.49 10.35
C ASP A 74 -0.67 12.86 9.91
N LYS A 75 -0.72 11.64 9.34
CA LYS A 75 0.47 10.97 8.80
C LYS A 75 1.08 11.74 7.63
N LEU A 76 0.25 12.25 6.72
CA LEU A 76 0.71 13.05 5.57
C LEU A 76 1.39 14.34 6.04
N ASP A 77 0.74 15.11 6.93
CA ASP A 77 1.29 16.34 7.50
C ASP A 77 2.61 16.09 8.24
N LYS A 78 2.69 14.99 8.98
CA LYS A 78 3.92 14.56 9.66
C LYS A 78 5.03 14.26 8.66
N TRP A 79 4.74 13.56 7.57
CA TRP A 79 5.75 13.23 6.55
C TRP A 79 6.19 14.47 5.76
N LEU A 80 5.27 15.36 5.42
CA LEU A 80 5.57 16.65 4.78
C LEU A 80 6.49 17.49 5.67
N SER A 81 6.18 17.58 6.96
CA SER A 81 6.99 18.32 7.95
C SER A 81 8.36 17.69 8.16
N GLN A 82 8.42 16.35 8.32
CA GLN A 82 9.68 15.62 8.52
C GLN A 82 10.63 15.75 7.33
N ARG A 83 10.10 15.78 6.12
CA ARG A 83 10.89 15.89 4.89
C ARG A 83 11.07 17.34 4.42
N LEU A 84 10.64 18.32 5.22
CA LEU A 84 10.71 19.76 4.90
C LEU A 84 10.15 20.07 3.50
N ALA A 85 9.01 19.46 3.16
CA ALA A 85 8.35 19.70 1.89
C ALA A 85 7.94 21.17 1.79
N ARG A 86 8.09 21.76 0.60
CA ARG A 86 7.66 23.15 0.37
C ARG A 86 6.14 23.20 0.27
N GLU A 87 5.53 24.12 1.02
CA GLU A 87 4.09 24.36 0.99
C GLU A 87 3.62 24.97 -0.34
N THR A 88 4.51 25.71 -1.02
CA THR A 88 4.21 26.40 -2.28
C THR A 88 5.22 26.07 -3.38
N GLY A 89 4.74 26.11 -4.63
CA GLY A 89 5.53 25.76 -5.82
C GLY A 89 5.64 24.25 -6.08
N LEU A 90 6.44 23.88 -7.08
CA LEU A 90 6.72 22.49 -7.41
C LEU A 90 7.67 21.89 -6.37
N CYS A 91 7.23 20.82 -5.69
CA CYS A 91 8.03 20.11 -4.70
C CYS A 91 7.97 18.60 -4.98
N PRO A 92 9.10 17.96 -5.34
CA PRO A 92 9.11 16.52 -5.68
C PRO A 92 8.76 15.64 -4.49
N ILE A 93 9.07 16.10 -3.26
CA ILE A 93 8.71 15.40 -2.02
C ILE A 93 7.19 15.38 -1.83
N ARG A 94 6.54 16.50 -2.13
CA ARG A 94 5.08 16.60 -2.06
C ARG A 94 4.44 15.70 -3.11
N GLU A 95 4.90 15.79 -4.36
CA GLU A 95 4.44 14.91 -5.44
C GLU A 95 4.58 13.42 -5.07
N GLU A 96 5.74 12.99 -4.56
CA GLU A 96 5.96 11.60 -4.13
C GLU A 96 5.03 11.17 -2.99
N LEU A 97 4.77 12.04 -2.02
CA LEU A 97 3.89 11.73 -0.88
C LEU A 97 2.42 11.70 -1.29
N TYR A 98 1.98 12.59 -2.17
CA TYR A 98 0.61 12.61 -2.70
C TYR A 98 0.36 11.44 -3.66
N SER A 99 1.36 11.04 -4.46
CA SER A 99 1.26 9.85 -5.31
C SER A 99 1.15 8.53 -4.53
N GLN A 100 1.48 8.54 -3.22
CA GLN A 100 1.27 7.39 -2.33
C GLN A 100 -0.13 7.35 -1.71
N CYS A 101 -0.82 8.49 -1.60
CA CYS A 101 -2.28 8.45 -1.53
C CYS A 101 -2.76 7.97 -2.89
N PHE A 102 -3.85 7.21 -2.94
CA PHE A 102 -4.53 6.97 -4.21
C PHE A 102 -4.63 8.29 -5.00
N ASP A 103 -4.26 8.29 -6.29
CA ASP A 103 -4.65 9.35 -7.22
C ASP A 103 -6.20 9.38 -7.21
N GLU A 104 -6.78 10.19 -6.33
CA GLU A 104 -8.21 10.50 -6.33
C GLU A 104 -8.56 11.45 -7.48
#